data_AF-A0A2M7GMK7-F1
#
_entry.id   AF-A0A2M7GMK7-F1
#
_cell.length_a   1.000
_cell.length_b   1.000
_cell.length_c   1.000
_cell.angle_alpha   90.00
_cell.angle_beta   90.00
_cell.angle_gamma   90.00
#
_symmetry.space_group_name_H-M   'P 1'
#
loop_
_entity.id
_entity.type
_entity.pdbx_description
1 polymer ?
#
loop_
_entity_poly.entity_id
_entity_poly.type
_entity_poly.pdbx_seq_one_letter_code
_entity_poly.pdbx_strand_id
1 'polypeptide(L)'
;MSNPATAENSGPDPRWYHLRERLLSAKRPIFQEIRDYPPQVAGCDLHFKALAEQRDAICRELDRLDALCTASRRELDAFEASSAFLLKGG
;
A
#
# COMPACT_ATOMS: atom_id res chain seq x y z
N MET A 1 37.77 11.92 26.22
CA MET A 1 36.55 11.12 26.50
C MET A 1 35.65 11.23 25.28
N SER A 2 35.80 10.30 24.33
CA SER A 2 35.01 10.26 23.10
C SER A 2 33.83 9.32 23.33
N ASN A 3 32.62 9.80 23.10
CA ASN A 3 31.41 8.99 23.15
C ASN A 3 30.99 8.70 21.70
N PRO A 4 31.16 7.48 21.16
CA PRO A 4 30.57 7.09 19.88
C PRO A 4 29.28 6.31 20.20
N ALA A 5 28.29 6.99 20.77
CA ALA A 5 27.00 6.37 20.99
C ALA A 5 26.19 6.47 19.70
N THR A 6 26.30 5.39 18.93
CA THR A 6 25.26 4.88 18.04
C THR A 6 25.10 5.61 16.72
N ALA A 7 25.84 5.10 15.74
CA ALA A 7 25.49 5.20 14.35
C ALA A 7 24.00 4.85 14.14
N GLU A 8 23.21 5.86 13.77
CA GLU A 8 22.34 5.86 12.59
C GLU A 8 21.50 4.59 12.38
N ASN A 9 20.30 4.59 12.96
CA ASN A 9 19.22 3.74 12.46
C ASN A 9 18.71 4.36 11.14
N SER A 10 19.52 4.28 10.07
CA SER A 10 19.28 4.89 8.75
C SER A 10 18.22 4.14 7.92
N GLY A 11 17.26 3.52 8.60
CA GLY A 11 16.16 2.78 7.99
C GLY A 11 14.86 3.60 8.01
N PRO A 12 13.91 3.30 7.11
CA PRO A 12 12.55 3.82 7.19
C PRO A 12 11.93 3.56 8.57
N ASP A 13 11.03 4.44 9.01
CA ASP A 13 10.27 4.24 10.25
C ASP A 13 9.57 2.86 10.20
N PRO A 14 9.59 2.04 11.27
CA PRO A 14 8.88 0.76 11.32
C PRO A 14 7.41 0.85 10.91
N ARG A 15 6.75 2.00 11.13
CA ARG A 15 5.39 2.27 10.67
C ARG A 15 5.26 2.27 9.15
N TRP A 16 6.28 2.76 8.44
CA TRP A 16 6.32 2.68 6.98
C TRP A 16 6.28 1.23 6.51
N TYR A 17 7.09 0.35 7.12
CA TYR A 17 7.10 -1.08 6.80
C TYR A 17 5.73 -1.72 7.05
N HIS A 18 5.10 -1.44 8.19
CA HIS A 18 3.77 -1.97 8.50
C HIS A 18 2.69 -1.49 7.51
N LEU A 19 2.70 -0.22 7.13
CA LEU A 19 1.77 0.30 6.13
C LEU A 19 1.98 -0.37 4.77
N ARG A 20 3.24 -0.58 4.39
CA ARG A 20 3.61 -1.24 3.13
C ARG A 20 3.17 -2.70 3.12
N GLU A 21 3.40 -3.44 4.19
CA GLU A 21 2.94 -4.82 4.32
C GLU A 21 1.42 -4.94 4.22
N ARG A 22 0.67 -4.02 4.82
CA ARG A 22 -0.80 -4.01 4.72
C ARG A 22 -1.26 -3.76 3.29
N LEU A 23 -0.68 -2.78 2.59
CA LEU A 23 -1.01 -2.52 1.19
C LEU A 23 -0.66 -3.70 0.28
N LEU A 24 0.49 -4.35 0.50
CA LEU A 24 0.88 -5.55 -0.25
C LEU A 24 -0.04 -6.74 0.04
N SER A 25 -0.50 -6.87 1.28
CA SER A 25 -1.46 -7.90 1.68
C SER A 25 -2.82 -7.69 1.02
N ALA A 26 -3.30 -6.44 0.95
CA ALA A 26 -4.52 -6.08 0.22
C ALA A 26 -4.36 -6.24 -1.31
N LYS A 27 -3.15 -5.98 -1.85
CA LYS A 27 -2.84 -6.12 -3.28
C LYS A 27 -3.01 -7.57 -3.76
N ARG A 28 -2.57 -8.54 -2.97
CA ARG A 28 -2.52 -9.96 -3.36
C ARG A 28 -3.86 -10.54 -3.83
N PRO A 29 -4.96 -10.47 -3.06
CA PRO A 29 -6.24 -11.05 -3.49
C PRO A 29 -6.78 -10.40 -4.77
N ILE A 30 -6.70 -9.07 -4.90
CA ILE A 30 -7.19 -8.35 -6.09
C ILE A 30 -6.43 -8.77 -7.35
N PHE A 31 -5.10 -8.82 -7.27
CA PHE A 31 -4.28 -9.26 -8.41
C PHE A 31 -4.52 -10.72 -8.77
N GLN A 32 -4.75 -11.57 -7.76
CA GLN A 32 -5.08 -12.96 -7.98
C GLN A 32 -6.43 -13.11 -8.68
N GLU A 33 -7.45 -12.36 -8.25
CA GLU A 33 -8.78 -12.40 -8.82
C GLU A 33 -8.81 -11.87 -10.26
N ILE A 34 -8.11 -10.77 -10.55
CA ILE A 34 -7.94 -10.27 -11.93
C ILE A 34 -7.25 -11.30 -12.82
N ARG A 35 -6.25 -12.02 -12.29
CA ARG A 35 -5.49 -13.03 -13.03
C ARG A 35 -6.34 -14.26 -13.34
N ASP A 36 -7.17 -14.68 -12.40
CA ASP A 36 -8.05 -15.84 -12.52
C ASP A 36 -9.39 -15.48 -13.19
N TYR A 37 -9.57 -14.20 -13.54
CA TYR A 37 -10.83 -13.70 -14.06
C TYR A 37 -11.18 -14.34 -15.41
N PRO A 38 -12.40 -14.88 -15.59
CA PRO A 38 -12.77 -15.55 -16.83
C PRO A 38 -12.72 -14.58 -18.02
N PRO A 39 -12.43 -15.08 -19.25
CA PRO A 39 -12.51 -14.28 -20.46
C PRO A 39 -13.90 -13.67 -20.61
N GLN A 40 -13.96 -12.35 -20.72
CA GLN A 40 -15.20 -11.56 -20.74
C GLN A 40 -16.12 -12.03 -21.88
N VAL A 41 -17.25 -12.65 -21.55
CA VAL A 41 -18.36 -12.81 -22.52
C VAL A 41 -19.10 -11.48 -22.54
N ALA A 42 -18.96 -10.76 -23.66
CA ALA A 42 -19.49 -9.41 -23.95
C ALA A 42 -20.52 -8.84 -22.95
N GLY A 43 -20.08 -7.85 -22.17
CA GLY A 43 -20.93 -7.01 -21.30
C GLY A 43 -20.06 -6.14 -20.40
N CYS A 44 -20.52 -4.93 -20.04
CA CYS A 44 -19.86 -4.07 -19.05
C CYS A 44 -19.72 -4.81 -17.71
N ASP A 45 -18.62 -5.53 -17.53
CA ASP A 45 -18.33 -6.23 -16.30
C ASP A 45 -17.93 -5.20 -15.23
N LEU A 46 -18.95 -4.79 -14.47
CA LEU A 46 -18.82 -3.86 -13.36
C LEU A 46 -17.89 -4.41 -12.27
N HIS A 47 -17.81 -5.73 -12.12
CA HIS A 47 -16.95 -6.36 -11.13
C HIS A 47 -15.48 -6.29 -11.56
N PHE A 48 -15.17 -6.66 -12.81
CA PHE A 48 -13.82 -6.47 -13.35
C PHE A 48 -13.39 -4.99 -13.32
N LYS A 49 -14.31 -4.07 -13.62
CA LYS A 49 -14.06 -2.63 -13.52
C LYS A 49 -13.72 -2.23 -12.07
N ALA A 50 -14.49 -2.70 -11.08
CA ALA A 50 -14.21 -2.43 -9.68
C ALA A 50 -12.86 -3.01 -9.23
N LEU A 51 -12.51 -4.22 -9.66
CA LEU A 51 -11.20 -4.83 -9.39
C LEU A 51 -10.06 -4.01 -9.99
N ALA A 52 -10.21 -3.53 -11.23
CA ALA A 52 -9.22 -2.67 -11.88
C ALA A 52 -9.05 -1.32 -11.15
N GLU A 53 -10.16 -0.70 -10.71
CA GLU A 53 -10.13 0.53 -9.93
C GLU A 53 -9.43 0.33 -8.57
N GLN A 54 -9.71 -0.79 -7.88
CA GLN A 54 -9.04 -1.15 -6.62
C GLN A 54 -7.55 -1.42 -6.83
N ARG A 55 -7.17 -2.15 -7.89
CA ARG A 55 -5.79 -2.38 -8.29
C ARG A 55 -5.04 -1.06 -8.45
N ASP A 56 -5.62 -0.14 -9.21
CA ASP A 56 -5.01 1.14 -9.52
C ASP A 56 -4.93 2.05 -8.29
N ALA A 57 -5.90 1.97 -7.37
CA ALA A 57 -5.85 2.67 -6.10
C ALA A 57 -4.71 2.15 -5.20
N ILE A 58 -4.57 0.84 -5.05
CA ILE A 58 -3.50 0.24 -4.23
C ILE A 58 -2.12 0.54 -4.81
N CYS A 59 -1.94 0.46 -6.13
CA CYS A 59 -0.67 0.82 -6.76
C CYS A 59 -0.30 2.29 -6.50
N ARG A 60 -1.26 3.21 -6.67
CA ARG A 60 -1.03 4.63 -6.38
C ARG A 60 -0.66 4.90 -4.92
N GLU A 61 -1.31 4.23 -3.98
CA GLU A 61 -0.99 4.41 -2.56
C GLU A 61 0.35 3.75 -2.17
N LEU A 62 0.75 2.66 -2.81
CA LEU A 62 2.11 2.11 -2.66
C LEU A 62 3.18 3.10 -3.16
N ASP A 63 2.99 3.68 -4.34
CA ASP A 63 3.92 4.68 -4.88
C ASP A 63 3.99 5.92 -3.96
N ARG A 64 2.84 6.35 -3.44
CA ARG A 64 2.74 7.47 -2.49
C ARG A 64 3.41 7.15 -1.15
N LEU A 65 3.28 5.91 -0.65
CA LEU A 65 3.96 5.48 0.57
C LEU A 65 5.47 5.37 0.35
N ASP A 66 5.92 4.83 -0.79
CA ASP A 66 7.34 4.74 -1.12
C ASP A 66 8.00 6.13 -1.17
N ALA A 67 7.27 7.16 -1.63
CA ALA A 67 7.71 8.56 -1.55
C ALA A 67 7.83 9.11 -0.11
N LEU A 68 7.17 8.48 0.86
CA LEU A 68 7.20 8.82 2.29
C LEU A 68 8.19 7.94 3.10
N CYS A 69 9.09 7.22 2.43
CA CYS A 69 10.05 6.30 3.04
C CYS A 69 10.89 6.94 4.17
N THR A 70 11.28 8.20 4.01
CA THR A 70 12.04 8.97 5.02
C THR A 70 11.18 10.02 5.72
N ALA A 71 9.86 9.94 5.60
CA ALA A 71 8.94 10.92 6.16
C ALA A 71 8.84 10.77 7.69
N SER A 72 8.37 11.84 8.33
CA SER A 72 8.09 11.81 9.76
C SER A 72 6.92 10.89 10.08
N ARG A 73 6.86 10.40 11.33
CA ARG A 73 5.71 9.63 11.82
C ARG A 73 4.39 10.35 11.59
N ARG A 74 4.32 11.67 11.78
CA ARG A 74 3.10 12.46 11.54
C ARG A 74 2.60 12.36 10.09
N GLU A 75 3.51 12.34 9.13
CA GLU A 75 3.17 12.20 7.71
C GLU A 75 2.68 10.79 7.39
N LEU A 76 3.26 9.76 8.01
CA LEU A 76 2.79 8.37 7.91
C LEU A 76 1.41 8.19 8.55
N ASP A 77 1.11 8.88 9.64
CA ASP A 77 -0.21 8.88 10.29
C ASP A 77 -1.26 9.55 9.39
N ALA A 78 -0.89 10.67 8.75
CA ALA A 78 -1.74 11.35 7.79
C ALA A 78 -2.00 10.50 6.54
N PHE A 79 -0.98 9.79 6.06
CA PHE A 79 -1.11 8.81 4.99
C PHE A 79 -2.11 7.72 5.39
N GLU A 80 -1.90 7.06 6.53
CA GLU A 80 -2.77 5.97 7.02
C GLU A 80 -4.24 6.41 7.13
N ALA A 81 -4.48 7.60 7.68
CA ALA A 81 -5.83 8.16 7.76
C ALA A 81 -6.46 8.39 6.38
N SER A 82 -5.68 8.90 5.41
CA SER A 82 -6.16 9.14 4.05
C SER A 82 -6.37 7.86 3.23
N SER A 83 -5.65 6.79 3.56
CA SER A 83 -5.67 5.51 2.83
C SER A 83 -6.46 4.42 3.57
N ALA A 84 -7.14 4.78 4.66
CA ALA A 84 -7.89 3.87 5.52
C ALA A 84 -8.95 3.04 4.78
N PHE A 85 -9.50 3.56 3.68
CA PHE A 85 -10.49 2.85 2.86
C PHE A 85 -9.93 1.61 2.16
N LEU A 86 -8.63 1.58 1.83
CA LEU A 86 -7.96 0.40 1.25
C LEU A 86 -7.47 -0.57 2.33
N LEU A 87 -7.16 -0.04 3.51
CA LEU A 87 -6.59 -0.81 4.62
C LEU A 87 -7.63 -1.53 5.50
N LYS A 88 -8.93 -1.33 5.20
CA LYS A 88 -10.07 -1.99 5.86
C LYS A 88 -10.56 -3.25 5.13
N GLY A 89 -10.06 -3.53 3.93
CA GLY A 89 -10.37 -4.74 3.17
C GLY A 89 -9.42 -5.87 3.51
N GLY A 90 -9.71 -6.60 4.59
CA GLY A 90 -9.04 -7.83 5.00
C GLY A 90 -10.04 -8.78 5.64
#